data_AF-A0A6B1D1C2-F1
#
_entry.id   AF-A0A6B1D1C2-F1
#
_cell.length_a   1.000
_cell.length_b   1.000
_cell.length_c   1.000
_cell.angle_alpha   90.00
_cell.angle_beta   90.00
_cell.angle_gamma   90.00
#
_symmetry.space_group_name_H-M   'P 1'
#
loop_
_entity.id
_entity.type
_entity.pdbx_description
1 polymer ?
#
loop_
_entity_poly.entity_id
_entity_poly.type
_entity_poly.pdbx_seq_one_letter_code
_entity_poly.pdbx_strand_id
1 'polypeptide(L)'
;AHIDSDCKRYAKRLKREGGQLLTFLKHKGVPYHNNTSERALRIFALMRKVCYGNRSDRGIKTTEILATIYATCNVRGVNPYHFVKDYLDGNIDTIPLPQESMVPSCVST
;
A
#
# COMPACT_ATOMS: atom_id res chain seq x y z
N ALA A 1 -8.88 35.31 23.93
CA ALA A 1 -9.04 33.86 23.69
C ALA A 1 -7.67 33.21 23.58
N HIS A 2 -7.35 32.25 24.45
CA HIS A 2 -6.08 31.52 24.40
C HIS A 2 -6.06 30.66 23.13
N ILE A 3 -5.31 31.08 22.10
CA ILE A 3 -5.20 30.29 20.87
C ILE A 3 -4.15 29.21 21.10
N ASP A 4 -4.64 28.00 21.27
CA ASP A 4 -3.85 26.79 21.42
C ASP A 4 -2.90 26.59 20.22
N SER A 5 -1.64 26.25 20.52
CA SER A 5 -0.59 26.08 19.51
C SER A 5 -0.83 24.85 18.63
N ASP A 6 -1.44 23.79 19.15
CA ASP A 6 -1.83 22.61 18.39
C ASP A 6 -2.96 22.95 17.42
N CYS A 7 -3.94 23.76 17.84
CA CYS A 7 -5.00 24.25 16.94
C CYS A 7 -4.42 24.99 15.72
N LYS A 8 -3.41 25.85 15.93
CA LYS A 8 -2.68 26.51 14.82
C LYS A 8 -1.95 25.49 13.93
N ARG A 9 -1.30 24.48 14.52
CA ARG A 9 -0.60 23.43 13.78
C ARG A 9 -1.56 22.60 12.92
N TYR A 10 -2.70 22.19 13.46
CA TYR A 10 -3.71 21.43 12.73
C TYR A 10 -4.35 22.25 11.62
N ALA A 11 -4.70 23.52 11.88
CA ALA A 11 -5.24 24.41 10.85
C ALA A 11 -4.26 24.58 9.67
N LYS A 12 -2.97 24.76 9.96
CA LYS A 12 -1.93 24.83 8.92
C LYS A 12 -1.83 23.53 8.11
N ARG A 13 -1.90 22.38 8.78
CA ARG A 13 -1.85 21.06 8.13
C ARG A 13 -3.08 20.81 7.26
N LEU A 14 -4.27 21.11 7.76
CA LEU A 14 -5.53 21.01 7.01
C LEU A 14 -5.52 21.93 5.78
N LYS A 15 -5.00 23.16 5.89
CA LYS A 15 -4.88 24.05 4.73
C LYS A 15 -3.93 23.50 3.67
N ARG A 16 -2.85 22.82 4.08
CA ARG A 16 -1.85 22.24 3.18
C ARG A 16 -2.31 20.92 2.54
N GLU A 17 -2.88 20.02 3.33
CA GLU A 17 -3.18 18.63 2.95
C GLU A 17 -4.67 18.37 2.70
N GLY A 18 -5.55 19.32 3.03
CA GLY A 18 -7.00 19.17 2.99
C GLY A 18 -7.55 18.77 1.62
N GLY A 19 -6.92 19.23 0.54
CA GLY A 19 -7.28 18.82 -0.81
C GLY A 19 -7.15 17.31 -1.05
N GLN A 20 -6.15 16.65 -0.44
CA GLN A 20 -5.94 15.21 -0.52
C GLN A 20 -6.79 14.46 0.50
N LEU A 21 -6.90 14.99 1.73
CA LEU A 21 -7.67 14.39 2.82
C LEU A 21 -9.18 14.33 2.53
N LEU A 22 -9.71 15.32 1.80
CA LEU A 22 -11.14 15.47 1.52
C LEU A 22 -11.53 15.07 0.10
N THR A 23 -10.70 14.28 -0.58
CA THR A 23 -10.93 13.82 -1.98
C THR A 23 -12.27 13.08 -2.13
N PHE A 24 -12.69 12.33 -1.10
CA PHE A 24 -13.95 11.60 -1.08
C PHE A 24 -15.20 12.50 -1.19
N LEU A 25 -15.09 13.79 -0.83
CA LEU A 25 -16.19 14.75 -1.00
C LEU A 25 -16.38 15.17 -2.46
N LYS A 26 -15.32 15.07 -3.28
CA LYS A 26 -15.33 15.48 -4.70
C LYS A 26 -15.59 14.31 -5.65
N HIS A 27 -15.20 13.09 -5.27
CA HIS A 27 -15.26 11.91 -6.13
C HIS A 27 -16.05 10.79 -5.46
N LYS A 28 -17.21 10.44 -6.03
CA LYS A 28 -18.03 9.31 -5.59
C LYS A 28 -17.24 8.00 -5.74
N GLY A 29 -17.26 7.15 -4.70
CA GLY A 29 -16.56 5.85 -4.67
C GLY A 29 -15.17 5.87 -4.05
N VAL A 30 -14.60 7.05 -3.76
CA VAL A 30 -13.36 7.13 -2.97
C VAL A 30 -13.69 6.97 -1.48
N PRO A 31 -13.07 6.03 -0.75
CA PRO A 31 -13.30 5.87 0.68
C PRO A 31 -12.79 7.07 1.48
N TYR A 32 -13.44 7.37 2.60
CA TYR A 32 -13.03 8.45 3.52
C TYR A 32 -11.77 8.09 4.34
N HIS A 33 -11.34 6.83 4.31
CA HIS A 33 -10.21 6.30 5.07
C HIS A 33 -9.10 5.75 4.18
N ASN A 34 -7.87 5.71 4.70
CA ASN A 34 -6.69 5.22 3.97
C ASN A 34 -6.29 3.77 4.33
N ASN A 35 -7.22 2.99 4.89
CA ASN A 35 -6.95 1.65 5.43
C ASN A 35 -6.24 0.73 4.45
N THR A 36 -6.59 0.78 3.15
CA THR A 36 -5.98 -0.04 2.10
C THR A 36 -4.49 0.25 1.97
N SER A 37 -4.11 1.52 1.88
CA SER A 37 -2.70 1.91 1.75
C SER A 37 -1.93 1.66 3.05
N GLU A 38 -2.54 1.92 4.20
CA GLU A 38 -1.93 1.63 5.51
C GLU A 38 -1.66 0.14 5.68
N ARG A 39 -2.60 -0.71 5.28
CA ARG A 39 -2.44 -2.17 5.32
C ARG A 39 -1.34 -2.64 4.38
N ALA A 40 -1.22 -2.06 3.19
CA ALA A 40 -0.13 -2.36 2.27
C ALA A 40 1.25 -1.97 2.87
N LEU A 41 1.36 -0.79 3.48
CA LEU A 41 2.60 -0.32 4.11
C LEU A 41 2.97 -1.12 5.38
N ARG A 42 2.00 -1.77 6.02
CA ARG A 42 2.23 -2.56 7.25
C ARG A 42 3.24 -3.69 7.03
N ILE A 43 3.30 -4.27 5.84
CA ILE A 43 4.28 -5.33 5.50
C ILE A 43 5.70 -4.81 5.69
N PHE A 44 6.01 -3.61 5.17
CA PHE A 44 7.33 -2.99 5.33
C PHE A 44 7.63 -2.57 6.76
N ALA A 45 6.63 -2.09 7.50
CA ALA A 45 6.80 -1.73 8.90
C ALA A 45 7.11 -2.97 9.77
N LEU A 46 6.40 -4.08 9.54
CA LEU A 46 6.63 -5.35 10.22
C LEU A 46 8.01 -5.92 9.88
N MET A 47 8.39 -5.95 8.60
CA MET A 47 9.72 -6.42 8.18
C MET A 47 10.84 -5.64 8.85
N ARG A 48 10.76 -4.30 8.91
CA ARG A 48 11.75 -3.49 9.61
C ARG A 48 11.79 -3.75 11.11
N LYS A 49 10.65 -4.04 11.73
CA LYS A 49 10.57 -4.38 13.16
C LYS A 49 11.25 -5.72 13.46
N VAL A 50 10.99 -6.74 12.65
CA VAL A 50 11.48 -8.11 12.88
C VAL A 50 12.95 -8.24 12.49
N CYS A 51 13.33 -7.69 11.33
CA CYS A 51 14.68 -7.83 10.79
C CYS A 51 15.63 -6.70 11.20
N TYR A 52 15.16 -5.72 11.99
CA TYR A 52 15.90 -4.50 12.36
C TYR A 52 16.37 -3.64 11.17
N GLY A 53 15.76 -3.85 10.00
CA GLY A 53 16.12 -3.20 8.73
C GLY A 53 17.34 -3.80 8.04
N ASN A 54 17.47 -3.52 6.75
CA ASN A 54 18.61 -3.95 5.94
C ASN A 54 19.76 -2.94 6.01
N ARG A 55 21.00 -3.42 6.08
CA ARG A 55 22.21 -2.58 6.17
C ARG A 55 23.01 -2.46 4.88
N SER A 56 22.57 -3.14 3.81
CA SER A 56 23.19 -3.06 2.49
C SER A 56 22.17 -2.70 1.43
N ASP A 57 22.60 -1.97 0.40
CA ASP A 57 21.75 -1.60 -0.73
C ASP A 57 21.15 -2.83 -1.41
N ARG A 58 21.95 -3.91 -1.52
CA ARG A 58 21.48 -5.20 -2.03
C ARG A 58 20.34 -5.75 -1.18
N GLY A 59 20.48 -5.77 0.15
CA GLY A 59 19.43 -6.27 1.05
C GLY A 59 18.16 -5.42 1.03
N ILE A 60 18.32 -4.10 0.93
CA ILE A 60 17.20 -3.16 0.75
C ILE A 60 16.46 -3.51 -0.54
N LYS A 61 17.18 -3.65 -1.66
CA LYS A 61 16.58 -3.96 -2.97
C LYS A 61 15.90 -5.33 -2.99
N THR A 62 16.51 -6.35 -2.40
CA THR A 62 15.90 -7.67 -2.27
C THR A 62 14.60 -7.61 -1.48
N THR A 63 14.57 -6.88 -0.37
CA THR A 63 13.36 -6.73 0.45
C THR A 63 12.26 -5.96 -0.28
N GLU A 64 12.63 -4.90 -1.02
CA GLU A 64 11.71 -4.13 -1.87
C GLU A 64 11.01 -5.03 -2.89
N ILE A 65 11.78 -5.85 -3.61
CA ILE A 65 11.26 -6.76 -4.63
C ILE A 65 10.35 -7.83 -4.00
N LEU A 66 10.85 -8.53 -2.98
CA LEU A 66 10.11 -9.64 -2.36
C LEU A 66 8.83 -9.16 -1.66
N ALA A 67 8.87 -8.02 -0.97
CA ALA A 67 7.69 -7.44 -0.34
C ALA A 67 6.62 -7.05 -1.36
N THR A 68 7.03 -6.55 -2.53
CA THR A 68 6.11 -6.19 -3.62
C THR A 68 5.45 -7.43 -4.23
N ILE A 69 6.22 -8.50 -4.48
CA ILE A 69 5.69 -9.78 -4.94
C ILE A 69 4.68 -10.31 -3.92
N TYR A 70 5.06 -10.37 -2.65
CA TYR A 70 4.20 -10.87 -1.58
C TYR A 70 2.92 -10.07 -1.44
N ALA A 71 3.01 -8.73 -1.42
CA ALA A 71 1.84 -7.85 -1.32
C ALA A 71 0.86 -8.10 -2.48
N THR A 72 1.40 -8.27 -3.68
CA THR A 72 0.63 -8.53 -4.89
C THR A 72 -0.06 -9.89 -4.84
N CYS A 73 0.66 -10.95 -4.47
CA CYS A 73 0.08 -12.30 -4.29
C CYS A 73 -1.04 -12.27 -3.23
N ASN A 74 -0.83 -11.57 -2.11
CA ASN A 74 -1.80 -11.47 -1.04
C ASN A 74 -3.09 -10.74 -1.45
N VAL A 75 -2.97 -9.63 -2.21
CA VAL A 75 -4.15 -8.92 -2.76
C VAL A 75 -4.94 -9.82 -3.72
N ARG A 76 -4.27 -10.73 -4.43
CA ARG A 76 -4.88 -11.65 -5.40
C ARG A 76 -5.32 -12.99 -4.81
N GLY A 77 -5.06 -13.25 -3.53
CA GLY A 77 -5.36 -14.55 -2.92
C GLY A 77 -4.50 -15.71 -3.43
N VAL A 78 -3.35 -15.42 -4.04
CA VAL A 78 -2.41 -16.43 -4.54
C VAL A 78 -1.37 -16.72 -3.47
N ASN A 79 -0.99 -18.00 -3.31
CA ASN A 79 0.10 -18.36 -2.42
C ASN A 79 1.45 -17.87 -2.99
N PRO A 80 2.18 -16.97 -2.29
CA PRO A 80 3.40 -16.37 -2.80
C PRO A 80 4.55 -17.37 -2.97
N TYR A 81 4.60 -18.44 -2.18
CA TYR A 81 5.63 -19.47 -2.31
C TYR A 81 5.46 -20.25 -3.62
N HIS A 82 4.24 -20.72 -3.90
CA HIS A 82 3.94 -21.41 -5.15
C HIS A 82 4.21 -20.51 -6.35
N PHE A 83 3.80 -19.23 -6.28
CA PHE A 83 4.10 -18.27 -7.33
C PHE A 83 5.60 -18.13 -7.62
N VAL A 84 6.42 -17.88 -6.59
CA VAL A 84 7.86 -17.72 -6.79
C VAL A 84 8.50 -19.01 -7.29
N LYS A 85 8.07 -20.17 -6.77
CA LYS A 85 8.54 -21.47 -7.21
C LYS A 85 8.23 -21.69 -8.69
N ASP A 86 6.98 -21.52 -9.10
CA ASP A 86 6.55 -21.74 -10.48
C ASP A 86 7.22 -20.77 -11.45
N TYR A 87 7.47 -19.54 -11.02
CA TYR A 87 8.22 -18.55 -11.80
C TYR A 87 9.68 -18.96 -11.99
N LEU A 88 10.34 -19.43 -10.93
CA LEU A 88 11.73 -19.87 -10.99
C LEU A 88 11.91 -21.19 -11.76
N ASP A 89 10.91 -22.07 -11.70
CA ASP A 89 10.87 -23.33 -12.44
C ASP A 89 10.57 -23.12 -13.94
N GLY A 90 10.25 -21.89 -14.37
CA GLY A 90 9.90 -21.57 -15.77
C GLY A 90 8.50 -22.01 -16.18
N ASN A 91 7.63 -22.32 -15.21
CA ASN A 91 6.25 -22.74 -15.47
C ASN A 91 5.31 -21.56 -15.74
N ILE A 92 5.70 -20.34 -15.32
CA ILE A 92 4.97 -19.09 -15.57
C ILE A 92 5.94 -18.00 -16.01
N ASP A 93 5.71 -17.42 -17.20
CA ASP A 93 6.56 -16.34 -17.75
C ASP A 93 6.06 -14.94 -17.38
N THR A 94 4.76 -14.80 -17.12
CA THR A 94 4.12 -13.54 -16.78
C THR A 94 2.91 -13.78 -15.91
N ILE A 95 2.64 -12.83 -15.00
CA ILE A 95 1.36 -12.75 -14.31
C ILE A 95 0.29 -12.52 -15.39
N PRO A 96 -0.71 -13.40 -15.57
CA PRO A 96 -1.90 -13.01 -16.33
C PRO A 96 -2.53 -11.86 -15.55
N LEU A 97 -2.56 -10.67 -16.14
CA LEU A 97 -3.16 -9.48 -15.54
C LEU A 97 -4.61 -9.35 -16.01
N PRO A 98 -5.62 -9.78 -15.26
CA PRO A 98 -6.86 -9.02 -15.21
C PRO A 98 -6.60 -7.80 -14.34
N GLN A 99 -6.51 -6.62 -14.95
CA GLN A 99 -6.41 -5.34 -14.24
C GLN A 99 -7.65 -5.03 -13.37
N GLU A 100 -8.72 -5.81 -13.52
CA GLU A 100 -10.00 -5.61 -12.82
C GLU A 100 -9.90 -5.72 -11.30
N SER A 101 -8.90 -6.42 -10.75
CA SER A 101 -8.79 -6.64 -9.30
C SER A 101 -8.13 -5.49 -8.52
N MET A 102 -7.56 -4.49 -9.20
CA MET A 102 -6.83 -3.37 -8.55
C MET A 102 -7.63 -2.07 -8.49
N VAL A 103 -8.82 -2.04 -9.08
CA VAL A 103 -9.76 -0.92 -8.96
C VAL A 103 -10.91 -1.41 -8.08
N PRO A 104 -11.34 -0.68 -7.04
CA PRO A 104 -12.66 -0.93 -6.48
C PRO A 104 -13.62 -0.74 -7.64
N SER A 105 -14.30 -1.80 -8.09
CA SER A 105 -15.43 -1.62 -8.99
C SER A 105 -16.43 -0.79 -8.19
N CYS A 106 -16.53 0.49 -8.53
CA CYS A 106 -17.65 1.31 -8.17
C CYS A 106 -18.87 0.72 -8.87
N VAL A 107 -19.37 -0.42 -8.37
CA VAL A 107 -20.63 -0.98 -8.80
C VAL A 107 -21.66 0.07 -8.42
N SER A 108 -22.22 0.67 -9.46
CA SER A 108 -23.25 1.68 -9.34
C SER A 108 -24.50 0.97 -8.85
N THR A 109 -24.88 1.23 -7.61
CA THR A 109 -26.25 1.07 -7.14
C THR A 109 -26.72 2.43 -6.65
#